data_AF-A0A834Y9T1-F1
#
_entry.id   AF-A0A834Y9T1-F1
#
_cell.length_a   1.000
_cell.length_b   1.000
_cell.length_c   1.000
_cell.angle_alpha   90.00
_cell.angle_beta   90.00
_cell.angle_gamma   90.00
#
_symmetry.space_group_name_H-M   'P 1'
#
loop_
_entity.id
_entity.type
_entity.pdbx_description
1 polymer ?
#
loop_
_entity_poly.entity_id
_entity_poly.type
_entity_poly.pdbx_seq_one_letter_code
_entity_poly.pdbx_strand_id
1 'polypeptide(L)'
;MALLQWLREAIPLQTITPSFLFALILLLIVVLKHLSNSNSRRGKLNLPPSPSKLPIIGNLHQLGNLPHLSLGRLSAKFGPIIHLQLGEIPTVVVSSARLAKEVLKTHDLALSSRPRLFSAKYLFYNCTDIVFSPYGAYWRHIRKICILELLSAKRVQSYSFVREEEVARLVRRIGESFPGTTNLSKMLGFYGNDVLCRVAFGRCFSEEGEYDRHGFQKMFEEYQVLLGGFKMGDFFPSMEWIHTVTGNKSRLENTFRRFDCFFDELIEDHLNPKRKKEENIDLVDVLLDTQKNGALDMPLTMDNIKAVILVEAASRKGMGSKASIRL
;
A
#
# COMPACT_ATOMS: atom_id res chain seq x y z
N MET A 1 38.06 -12.38 -32.28
CA MET A 1 38.69 -13.72 -32.10
C MET A 1 38.83 -14.06 -30.61
N ALA A 2 39.35 -13.17 -29.74
CA ALA A 2 39.50 -13.42 -28.30
C ALA A 2 38.19 -13.68 -27.52
N LEU A 3 37.08 -13.00 -27.86
CA LEU A 3 35.78 -13.21 -27.20
C LEU A 3 35.21 -14.62 -27.42
N LEU A 4 35.44 -15.17 -28.62
CA LEU A 4 35.00 -16.52 -29.00
C LEU A 4 35.85 -17.61 -28.33
N GLN A 5 37.14 -17.37 -28.14
CA GLN A 5 38.00 -18.27 -27.35
C GLN A 5 37.63 -18.23 -25.86
N TRP A 6 37.38 -17.04 -25.31
CA TRP A 6 36.96 -16.90 -23.92
C TRP A 6 35.61 -17.58 -23.64
N LEU A 7 34.63 -17.43 -24.54
CA LEU A 7 33.34 -18.13 -24.44
C LEU A 7 33.46 -19.66 -24.52
N ARG A 8 34.46 -20.17 -25.27
CA ARG A 8 34.72 -21.60 -25.43
C ARG A 8 35.41 -22.21 -24.21
N GLU A 9 36.24 -21.44 -23.51
CA GLU A 9 36.94 -21.86 -22.29
C GLU A 9 36.09 -21.68 -21.02
N ALA A 10 35.23 -20.65 -20.98
CA ALA A 10 34.37 -20.36 -19.83
C ALA A 10 33.20 -21.34 -19.64
N ILE A 11 32.82 -22.09 -20.68
CA ILE A 11 31.67 -23.01 -20.65
C ILE A 11 32.14 -24.38 -21.20
N PRO A 12 32.61 -25.31 -20.35
CA PRO A 12 32.99 -26.64 -20.81
C PRO A 12 31.77 -27.33 -21.42
N LEU A 13 31.88 -27.73 -22.70
CA LEU A 13 30.82 -28.36 -23.50
C LEU A 13 30.15 -29.58 -22.84
N GLN A 14 30.80 -30.20 -21.84
CA GLN A 14 30.28 -31.31 -21.04
C GLN A 14 29.23 -30.91 -19.99
N THR A 15 29.02 -29.61 -19.74
CA THR A 15 28.06 -29.09 -18.74
C THR A 15 26.74 -28.58 -19.34
N ILE A 16 26.64 -28.54 -20.66
CA ILE A 16 25.42 -28.10 -21.36
C ILE A 16 24.48 -29.30 -21.46
N THR A 17 23.64 -29.48 -20.44
CA THR A 17 22.60 -30.50 -20.46
C THR A 17 21.54 -30.18 -21.53
N PRO A 18 20.93 -31.18 -22.18
CA PRO A 18 19.86 -30.96 -23.15
C PRO A 18 18.66 -30.18 -22.57
N SER A 19 18.45 -30.25 -21.25
CA SER A 19 17.47 -29.43 -20.53
C SER A 19 17.81 -27.93 -20.54
N PHE A 20 19.09 -27.55 -20.47
CA PHE A 20 19.53 -26.17 -20.54
C PHE A 20 19.31 -25.57 -21.94
N LEU A 21 19.65 -26.33 -23.00
CA LEU A 21 19.38 -25.91 -24.38
C LEU A 21 17.89 -25.79 -24.66
N PHE A 22 17.09 -26.74 -24.19
CA PHE A 22 15.64 -26.69 -24.32
C PHE A 22 15.04 -25.45 -23.62
N ALA A 23 15.50 -25.14 -22.40
CA ALA A 23 15.08 -23.94 -21.68
C ALA A 23 15.46 -22.65 -22.45
N LEU A 24 16.65 -22.59 -23.04
CA LEU A 24 17.10 -21.45 -23.85
C LEU A 24 16.27 -21.27 -25.12
N ILE A 25 15.92 -22.37 -25.79
CA ILE A 25 15.07 -22.36 -26.99
C ILE A 25 13.65 -21.90 -26.62
N LEU A 26 13.08 -22.39 -25.52
CA LEU A 26 11.77 -21.92 -25.03
C LEU A 26 11.81 -20.44 -24.69
N LEU A 27 12.86 -19.97 -24.00
CA LEU A 27 13.04 -18.55 -23.70
C LEU A 27 13.11 -17.72 -24.99
N LEU A 28 13.86 -18.18 -25.99
CA LEU A 28 13.98 -17.51 -27.29
C LEU A 28 12.63 -17.45 -28.01
N ILE A 29 11.85 -18.54 -28.03
CA ILE A 29 10.52 -18.56 -28.64
C ILE A 29 9.57 -17.58 -27.94
N VAL A 30 9.61 -17.52 -26.60
CA VAL A 30 8.80 -16.57 -25.82
C VAL A 30 9.21 -15.13 -26.14
N VAL A 31 10.51 -14.83 -26.19
CA VAL A 31 11.02 -13.50 -26.57
C VAL A 31 10.59 -13.13 -27.99
N LEU A 32 10.75 -14.03 -28.96
CA LEU A 32 10.36 -13.81 -30.36
C LEU A 32 8.86 -13.61 -30.52
N LYS A 33 8.02 -14.42 -29.84
CA LYS A 33 6.57 -14.22 -29.81
C LYS A 33 6.20 -12.87 -29.22
N HIS A 34 6.85 -12.46 -28.12
CA HIS A 34 6.58 -11.17 -27.49
C HIS A 34 7.01 -10.00 -28.38
N LEU A 35 8.15 -10.11 -29.06
CA LEU A 35 8.61 -9.12 -30.04
C LEU A 35 7.67 -9.03 -31.24
N SER A 36 7.21 -10.17 -31.76
CA SER A 36 6.24 -10.24 -32.85
C SER A 36 4.89 -9.66 -32.46
N ASN A 37 4.42 -9.91 -31.23
CA ASN A 37 3.13 -9.42 -30.75
C ASN A 37 3.18 -7.92 -30.40
N SER A 38 4.34 -7.40 -29.99
CA SER A 38 4.59 -5.97 -29.78
C SER A 38 4.43 -5.13 -31.05
N ASN A 39 4.53 -5.74 -32.24
CA ASN A 39 4.37 -5.08 -33.53
C ASN A 39 2.95 -5.14 -34.10
N SER A 40 1.99 -5.77 -33.41
CA SER A 40 0.61 -5.85 -33.91
C SER A 40 -0.29 -4.78 -33.27
N ARG A 41 -0.70 -3.81 -34.11
CA ARG A 41 -1.92 -2.98 -33.96
C ARG A 41 -2.02 -2.01 -32.77
N ARG A 42 -1.04 -1.13 -32.59
CA ARG A 42 -1.35 0.20 -32.02
C ARG A 42 -1.18 1.22 -33.14
N GLY A 43 -2.30 1.83 -33.58
CA GLY A 43 -2.24 3.08 -34.35
C GLY A 43 -1.34 4.08 -33.63
N LYS A 44 -0.81 5.09 -34.35
CA LYS A 44 0.07 6.13 -33.78
C LYS A 44 -0.66 6.89 -32.66
N LEU A 45 -0.68 6.32 -31.46
CA LEU A 45 -1.09 7.00 -30.25
C LEU A 45 0.02 7.98 -29.93
N ASN A 46 -0.33 9.25 -29.75
CA ASN A 46 0.59 10.30 -29.33
C ASN A 46 0.95 10.08 -27.85
N LEU A 47 1.79 9.08 -27.58
CA LEU A 47 2.27 8.77 -26.24
C LEU A 47 3.38 9.75 -25.83
N PRO A 48 3.52 10.04 -24.53
CA PRO A 48 4.67 10.76 -24.01
C PRO A 48 6.00 10.08 -24.38
N PRO A 49 7.13 10.82 -24.32
CA PRO A 49 8.47 10.24 -24.48
C PRO A 49 8.67 9.02 -23.58
N SER A 50 9.30 7.97 -24.12
CA SER A 50 9.55 6.72 -23.40
C SER A 50 11.03 6.37 -23.48
N PRO A 51 11.70 6.03 -22.36
CA PRO A 51 13.00 5.36 -22.42
C PRO A 51 12.87 4.00 -23.10
N SER A 52 13.98 3.53 -23.66
CA SER A 52 14.07 2.19 -24.25
C SER A 52 13.67 1.13 -23.23
N LYS A 53 12.84 0.19 -23.66
CA LYS A 53 12.26 -0.87 -22.84
C LYS A 53 12.81 -2.24 -23.27
N LEU A 54 12.93 -3.17 -22.33
CA LEU A 54 13.28 -4.56 -22.64
C LEU A 54 12.02 -5.39 -22.93
N PRO A 55 12.13 -6.52 -23.67
CA PRO A 55 11.04 -7.46 -23.83
C PRO A 55 10.53 -7.97 -22.47
N ILE A 56 9.23 -8.25 -22.37
CA ILE A 56 8.55 -8.80 -21.18
C ILE A 56 8.53 -7.83 -19.99
N ILE A 57 9.68 -7.46 -19.43
CA ILE A 57 9.78 -6.65 -18.21
C ILE A 57 9.61 -5.14 -18.43
N GLY A 58 9.72 -4.70 -19.69
CA GLY A 58 9.61 -3.30 -20.05
C GLY A 58 10.71 -2.44 -19.40
N ASN A 59 10.30 -1.43 -18.63
CA ASN A 59 11.14 -0.45 -17.95
C ASN A 59 11.41 -0.78 -16.47
N LEU A 60 10.94 -1.92 -15.96
CA LEU A 60 11.16 -2.31 -14.55
C LEU A 60 12.65 -2.34 -14.17
N HIS A 61 13.51 -2.77 -15.09
CA HIS A 61 14.96 -2.82 -14.90
C HIS A 61 15.62 -1.43 -14.64
N GLN A 62 14.89 -0.34 -14.90
CA GLN A 62 15.38 1.03 -14.68
C GLN A 62 15.00 1.56 -13.29
N LEU A 63 14.15 0.83 -12.55
CA LEU A 63 13.73 1.17 -11.21
C LEU A 63 14.64 0.47 -10.19
N GLY A 64 15.34 1.26 -9.37
CA GLY A 64 16.13 0.75 -8.26
C GLY A 64 15.30 0.57 -6.99
N ASN A 65 15.99 0.28 -5.88
CA ASN A 65 15.37 0.13 -4.54
C ASN A 65 14.59 1.37 -4.07
N LEU A 66 14.89 2.54 -4.65
CA LEU A 66 14.17 3.79 -4.42
C LEU A 66 13.55 4.26 -5.75
N PRO A 67 12.38 3.73 -6.14
CA PRO A 67 11.80 4.00 -7.46
C PRO A 67 11.59 5.49 -7.74
N HIS A 68 11.20 6.27 -6.72
CA HIS A 68 11.00 7.72 -6.87
C HIS A 68 12.27 8.46 -7.31
N LEU A 69 13.47 8.03 -6.89
CA LEU A 69 14.74 8.62 -7.34
C LEU A 69 15.06 8.21 -8.79
N SER A 70 14.84 6.94 -9.15
CA SER A 70 14.96 6.48 -10.53
C SER A 70 14.04 7.26 -11.47
N LEU A 71 12.78 7.43 -11.07
CA LEU A 71 11.77 8.19 -11.82
C LEU A 71 12.16 9.67 -11.97
N GLY A 72 12.72 10.28 -10.93
CA GLY A 72 13.25 11.65 -10.98
C GLY A 72 14.37 11.79 -12.02
N ARG A 73 15.35 10.87 -12.02
CA ARG A 73 16.44 10.85 -13.01
C ARG A 73 15.95 10.63 -14.43
N LEU A 74 14.99 9.73 -14.63
CA LEU A 74 14.36 9.52 -15.94
C LEU A 74 13.63 10.77 -16.41
N SER A 75 12.87 11.42 -15.53
CA SER A 75 12.14 12.65 -15.86
C SER A 75 13.10 13.81 -16.20
N ALA A 76 14.24 13.92 -15.50
CA ALA A 76 15.26 14.92 -15.83
C ALA A 76 15.86 14.72 -17.23
N LYS A 77 15.91 13.47 -17.73
CA LYS A 77 16.46 13.12 -19.05
C LYS A 77 15.44 13.20 -20.19
N PHE A 78 14.22 12.74 -19.96
CA PHE A 78 13.20 12.55 -20.99
C PHE A 78 12.09 13.61 -20.96
N GLY A 79 12.05 14.43 -19.91
CA GLY A 79 11.09 15.52 -19.74
C GLY A 79 10.10 15.29 -18.60
N PRO A 80 9.23 16.28 -18.34
CA PRO A 80 8.34 16.31 -17.18
C PRO A 80 7.14 15.36 -17.27
N ILE A 81 6.94 14.69 -18.42
CA ILE A 81 5.96 13.64 -18.63
C ILE A 81 6.60 12.53 -19.45
N ILE A 82 6.58 11.31 -18.90
CA ILE A 82 7.18 10.15 -19.55
C ILE A 82 6.23 8.97 -19.50
N HIS A 83 6.32 8.11 -20.50
CA HIS A 83 5.62 6.84 -20.54
C HIS A 83 6.59 5.71 -20.21
N LEU A 84 6.19 4.82 -19.32
CA LEU A 84 6.91 3.61 -18.94
C LEU A 84 6.00 2.40 -19.11
N GLN A 85 6.57 1.29 -19.53
CA GLN A 85 5.91 -0.01 -19.53
C GLN A 85 6.46 -0.80 -18.34
N LEU A 86 5.70 -0.97 -17.25
CA LEU A 86 6.14 -1.71 -16.07
C LEU A 86 5.58 -3.14 -16.12
N GLY A 87 6.36 -4.07 -16.69
CA GLY A 87 5.84 -5.39 -17.05
C GLY A 87 4.72 -5.27 -18.09
N GLU A 88 3.53 -5.71 -17.74
CA GLU A 88 2.31 -5.63 -18.54
C GLU A 88 1.54 -4.29 -18.35
N ILE A 89 1.91 -3.49 -17.34
CA ILE A 89 1.17 -2.28 -16.96
C ILE A 89 1.75 -1.03 -17.64
N PRO A 90 1.00 -0.33 -18.52
CA PRO A 90 1.40 0.98 -19.02
C PRO A 90 1.26 2.03 -17.91
N THR A 91 2.28 2.85 -17.75
CA THR A 91 2.39 3.84 -16.66
C THR A 91 2.84 5.18 -17.22
N VAL A 92 2.15 6.25 -16.83
CA VAL A 92 2.57 7.63 -17.12
C VAL A 92 3.09 8.25 -15.84
N VAL A 93 4.29 8.83 -15.91
CA VAL A 93 4.93 9.52 -14.79
C VAL A 93 4.93 11.01 -15.08
N VAL A 94 4.44 11.77 -14.10
CA VAL A 94 4.33 13.23 -14.17
C VAL A 94 5.21 13.85 -13.10
N SER A 95 6.12 14.74 -13.54
CA SER A 95 7.21 15.28 -12.72
C SER A 95 7.31 16.81 -12.83
N SER A 96 6.18 17.50 -12.97
CA SER A 96 6.13 18.97 -12.87
C SER A 96 4.86 19.44 -12.18
N ALA A 97 4.95 20.57 -11.46
CA ALA A 97 3.81 21.15 -10.75
C ALA A 97 2.65 21.51 -11.71
N ARG A 98 2.96 22.04 -12.89
CA ARG A 98 1.94 22.38 -13.91
C ARG A 98 1.15 21.15 -14.34
N LEU A 99 1.83 20.05 -14.68
CA LEU A 99 1.16 18.82 -15.10
C LEU A 99 0.49 18.09 -13.94
N ALA A 100 1.06 18.15 -12.73
CA ALA A 100 0.40 17.62 -11.54
C ALA A 100 -0.93 18.33 -11.28
N LYS A 101 -1.02 19.64 -11.49
CA LYS A 101 -2.29 20.38 -11.44
C LYS A 101 -3.28 19.90 -12.50
N GLU A 102 -2.82 19.63 -13.73
CA GLU A 102 -3.69 19.07 -14.77
C GLU A 102 -4.27 17.72 -14.37
N VAL A 103 -3.46 16.85 -13.77
CA VAL A 103 -3.87 15.49 -13.36
C VAL A 103 -4.73 15.49 -12.11
N LEU A 104 -4.36 16.26 -11.09
CA LEU A 104 -4.95 16.21 -9.75
C LEU A 104 -6.07 17.23 -9.53
N LYS A 105 -6.30 18.15 -10.48
CA LYS A 105 -7.36 19.17 -10.37
C LYS A 105 -8.16 19.33 -11.65
N THR A 106 -7.52 19.57 -12.80
CA THR A 106 -8.25 19.87 -14.04
C THR A 106 -8.98 18.64 -14.58
N HIS A 107 -8.32 17.48 -14.58
CA HIS A 107 -8.83 16.20 -15.08
C HIS A 107 -8.94 15.15 -13.97
N ASP A 108 -9.11 15.61 -12.73
CA ASP A 108 -9.07 14.78 -11.52
C ASP A 108 -10.11 13.65 -11.57
N LEU A 109 -11.33 13.92 -12.02
CA LEU A 109 -12.40 12.95 -12.11
C LEU A 109 -12.03 11.77 -13.01
N ALA A 110 -11.44 12.04 -14.18
CA ALA A 110 -11.04 11.01 -15.14
C ALA A 110 -9.85 10.16 -14.64
N LEU A 111 -9.03 10.71 -13.74
CA LEU A 111 -7.80 10.11 -13.22
C LEU A 111 -7.89 9.75 -11.73
N SER A 112 -9.09 9.81 -11.15
CA SER A 112 -9.35 9.62 -9.72
C SER A 112 -9.34 8.15 -9.29
N SER A 113 -9.59 7.23 -10.22
CA SER A 113 -9.58 5.80 -9.95
C SER A 113 -8.19 5.28 -9.58
N ARG A 114 -8.14 4.28 -8.69
CA ARG A 114 -6.91 3.68 -8.20
C ARG A 114 -6.62 2.34 -8.89
N PRO A 115 -5.35 2.02 -9.17
CA PRO A 115 -5.00 0.68 -9.61
C PRO A 115 -5.29 -0.31 -8.47
N ARG A 116 -5.86 -1.47 -8.83
CA ARG A 116 -6.18 -2.52 -7.87
C ARG A 116 -4.93 -3.35 -7.61
N LEU A 117 -4.18 -2.97 -6.57
CA LEU A 117 -3.00 -3.72 -6.15
C LEU A 117 -3.41 -5.10 -5.60
N PHE A 118 -2.61 -6.11 -5.90
CA PHE A 118 -2.80 -7.49 -5.49
C PHE A 118 -2.98 -7.57 -3.97
N SER A 119 -2.04 -7.05 -3.18
CA SER A 119 -2.11 -7.10 -1.73
C SER A 119 -3.27 -6.30 -1.15
N ALA A 120 -3.61 -5.15 -1.74
CA ALA A 120 -4.71 -4.32 -1.26
C ALA A 120 -6.06 -5.06 -1.39
N LYS A 121 -6.25 -5.83 -2.47
CA LYS A 121 -7.47 -6.63 -2.68
C LYS A 121 -7.74 -7.61 -1.54
N TYR A 122 -6.70 -8.25 -1.01
CA TYR A 122 -6.84 -9.21 0.10
C TYR A 122 -6.95 -8.50 1.45
N LEU A 123 -6.17 -7.43 1.66
CA LEU A 123 -6.10 -6.78 2.98
C LEU A 123 -7.28 -5.85 3.27
N PHE A 124 -7.87 -5.22 2.24
CA PHE A 124 -8.91 -4.20 2.41
C PHE A 124 -10.27 -4.65 1.87
N TYR A 125 -10.66 -5.90 2.15
CA TYR A 125 -12.00 -6.40 1.83
C TYR A 125 -12.38 -6.09 0.37
N ASN A 126 -11.53 -6.52 -0.57
CA ASN A 126 -11.67 -6.28 -2.01
C ASN A 126 -11.60 -4.81 -2.45
N CYS A 127 -10.83 -3.98 -1.73
CA CYS A 127 -10.68 -2.52 -1.95
C CYS A 127 -12.00 -1.76 -1.68
N THR A 128 -12.66 -2.05 -0.57
CA THR A 128 -13.82 -1.27 -0.09
C THR A 128 -13.44 -0.18 0.90
N ASP A 129 -12.15 0.16 0.98
CA ASP A 129 -11.63 1.21 1.84
C ASP A 129 -11.56 2.60 1.16
N ILE A 130 -11.19 3.65 1.89
CA ILE A 130 -11.10 5.02 1.34
C ILE A 130 -9.86 5.29 0.47
N VAL A 131 -8.81 4.46 0.55
CA VAL A 131 -7.53 4.64 -0.14
C VAL A 131 -7.48 3.93 -1.49
N PHE A 132 -7.93 2.67 -1.57
CA PHE A 132 -7.82 1.82 -2.76
C PHE A 132 -9.14 1.60 -3.50
N SER A 133 -10.29 2.00 -2.94
CA SER A 133 -11.57 1.87 -3.65
C SER A 133 -11.60 2.71 -4.92
N PRO A 134 -12.17 2.19 -6.03
CA PRO A 134 -12.36 2.96 -7.24
C PRO A 134 -13.28 4.16 -7.00
N TYR A 135 -13.02 5.25 -7.71
CA TYR A 135 -13.87 6.43 -7.60
C TYR A 135 -15.30 6.12 -8.05
N GLY A 136 -16.27 6.54 -7.25
CA GLY A 136 -17.68 6.28 -7.51
C GLY A 136 -18.57 6.84 -6.40
N ALA A 137 -19.87 6.56 -6.48
CA ALA A 137 -20.83 7.01 -5.47
C ALA A 137 -20.47 6.48 -4.06
N TYR A 138 -20.09 5.20 -3.97
CA TYR A 138 -19.59 4.56 -2.75
C TYR A 138 -18.41 5.30 -2.11
N TRP A 139 -17.32 5.47 -2.88
CA TRP A 139 -16.12 6.15 -2.38
C TRP A 139 -16.41 7.58 -1.91
N ARG A 140 -17.25 8.32 -2.65
CA ARG A 140 -17.67 9.67 -2.25
C ARG A 140 -18.46 9.68 -0.94
N HIS A 141 -19.31 8.67 -0.73
CA HIS A 141 -20.10 8.53 0.49
C HIS A 141 -19.22 8.28 1.71
N ILE A 142 -18.36 7.24 1.67
CA ILE A 142 -17.40 6.94 2.75
C ILE A 142 -16.48 8.13 3.01
N ARG A 143 -15.93 8.75 1.96
CA ARG A 143 -15.08 9.94 2.11
C ARG A 143 -15.79 11.10 2.80
N LYS A 144 -17.08 11.32 2.50
CA LYS A 144 -17.87 12.36 3.16
C LYS A 144 -18.00 12.09 4.66
N ILE A 145 -18.27 10.84 5.05
CA ILE A 145 -18.35 10.44 6.46
C ILE A 145 -17.03 10.71 7.16
N CYS A 146 -15.90 10.19 6.65
CA CYS A 146 -14.57 10.42 7.25
C CYS A 146 -14.25 11.91 7.36
N ILE A 147 -14.57 12.72 6.35
CA ILE A 147 -14.32 14.17 6.41
C ILE A 147 -15.14 14.85 7.49
N LEU A 148 -16.44 14.56 7.58
CA LEU A 148 -17.32 15.24 8.53
C LEU A 148 -17.03 14.81 9.98
N GLU A 149 -16.80 13.51 10.15
CA GLU A 149 -16.87 12.84 11.46
C GLU A 149 -15.49 12.61 12.09
N LEU A 150 -14.42 12.69 11.30
CA LEU A 150 -13.05 12.53 11.79
C LEU A 150 -12.17 13.73 11.45
N LEU A 151 -12.20 14.19 10.20
CA LEU A 151 -11.20 15.14 9.67
C LEU A 151 -11.66 16.60 9.67
N SER A 152 -12.87 16.90 10.14
CA SER A 152 -13.39 18.27 10.19
C SER A 152 -12.71 19.06 11.30
N ALA A 153 -12.55 20.38 11.12
CA ALA A 153 -11.88 21.23 12.12
C ALA A 153 -12.52 21.11 13.51
N LYS A 154 -13.85 21.03 13.58
CA LYS A 154 -14.60 20.83 14.83
C LYS A 154 -14.24 19.49 15.50
N ARG A 155 -14.19 18.40 14.73
CA ARG A 155 -13.85 17.07 15.28
C ARG A 155 -12.39 16.96 15.68
N VAL A 156 -11.48 17.49 14.87
CA VAL A 156 -10.05 17.56 15.22
C VAL A 156 -9.82 18.37 16.51
N GLN A 157 -10.59 19.44 16.73
CA GLN A 157 -10.56 20.21 17.98
C GLN A 157 -11.15 19.43 19.16
N SER A 158 -12.27 18.72 19.00
CA SER A 158 -12.85 17.92 20.09
C SER A 158 -11.90 16.83 20.59
N TYR A 159 -10.98 16.36 19.76
CA TYR A 159 -9.92 15.41 20.14
C TYR A 159 -8.63 16.06 20.65
N SER A 160 -8.64 17.34 21.07
CA SER A 160 -7.43 17.99 21.60
C SER A 160 -6.91 17.30 22.85
N PHE A 161 -7.80 16.90 23.76
CA PHE A 161 -7.46 16.21 25.00
C PHE A 161 -6.68 14.92 24.76
N VAL A 162 -7.06 14.13 23.73
CA VAL A 162 -6.34 12.91 23.35
C VAL A 162 -4.88 13.23 23.02
N ARG A 163 -4.63 14.28 22.24
CA ARG A 163 -3.27 14.67 21.87
C ARG A 163 -2.48 15.18 23.07
N GLU A 164 -3.11 15.96 23.95
CA GLU A 164 -2.48 16.46 25.17
C GLU A 164 -2.04 15.32 26.08
N GLU A 165 -2.93 14.34 26.31
CA GLU A 165 -2.63 13.15 27.10
C GLU A 165 -1.54 12.27 26.46
N GLU A 166 -1.63 11.99 25.16
CA GLU A 166 -0.63 11.17 24.47
C GLU A 166 0.74 11.85 24.38
N VAL A 167 0.79 13.19 24.27
CA VAL A 167 2.05 13.95 24.36
C VAL A 167 2.63 13.87 25.78
N ALA A 168 1.81 14.02 26.82
CA ALA A 168 2.26 13.89 28.20
C ALA A 168 2.85 12.49 28.46
N ARG A 169 2.20 11.43 27.94
CA ARG A 169 2.70 10.05 27.99
C ARG A 169 4.03 9.89 27.24
N LEU A 170 4.16 10.47 26.06
CA LEU A 170 5.41 10.45 25.30
C LEU A 170 6.55 11.11 26.08
N VAL A 171 6.33 12.31 26.64
CA VAL A 171 7.33 13.03 27.43
C VAL A 171 7.74 12.23 28.66
N ARG A 172 6.78 11.62 29.37
CA ARG A 172 7.05 10.74 30.51
C ARG A 172 7.93 9.55 30.10
N ARG A 173 7.58 8.82 29.04
CA ARG A 173 8.37 7.67 28.52
C ARG A 173 9.80 8.08 28.15
N ILE A 174 9.98 9.28 27.59
CA ILE A 174 11.31 9.84 27.29
C ILE A 174 12.09 10.12 28.59
N GLY A 175 11.44 10.76 29.57
CA GLY A 175 12.04 11.07 30.87
C GLY A 175 12.46 9.82 31.66
N GLU A 176 11.62 8.78 31.66
CA GLU A 176 11.89 7.49 32.30
C GLU A 176 13.09 6.75 31.67
N SER A 177 13.45 7.08 30.43
CA SER A 177 14.59 6.44 29.77
C SER A 177 15.94 7.02 30.23
N PHE A 178 15.98 8.12 30.97
CA PHE A 178 17.21 8.75 31.45
C PHE A 178 17.91 7.90 32.54
N PRO A 179 19.25 7.78 32.55
CA PRO A 179 20.25 8.40 31.66
C PRO A 179 20.56 7.61 30.38
N GLY A 180 19.73 6.62 30.03
CA GLY A 180 19.91 5.76 28.86
C GLY A 180 19.65 6.43 27.51
N THR A 181 19.81 5.65 26.44
CA THR A 181 19.51 6.09 25.06
C THR A 181 18.15 5.57 24.61
N THR A 182 17.47 6.36 23.78
CA THR A 182 16.08 6.08 23.40
C THR A 182 15.89 6.19 21.89
N ASN A 183 15.10 5.25 21.33
CA ASN A 183 14.71 5.30 19.92
C ASN A 183 13.47 6.19 19.72
N LEU A 184 13.71 7.47 19.41
CA LEU A 184 12.64 8.44 19.17
C LEU A 184 11.73 8.06 18.00
N SER A 185 12.25 7.46 16.94
CA SER A 185 11.42 7.02 15.79
C SER A 185 10.40 5.97 16.20
N LYS A 186 10.79 5.03 17.07
CA LYS A 186 9.87 4.03 17.63
C LYS A 186 8.83 4.69 18.53
N MET A 187 9.25 5.60 19.42
CA MET A 187 8.36 6.30 20.35
C MET A 187 7.34 7.20 19.64
N LEU A 188 7.76 7.97 18.64
CA LEU A 188 6.87 8.80 17.83
C LEU A 188 5.90 7.96 17.00
N GLY A 189 6.34 6.78 16.54
CA GLY A 189 5.46 5.80 15.91
C GLY A 189 4.36 5.33 16.85
N PHE A 190 4.69 5.00 18.10
CA PHE A 190 3.69 4.63 19.12
C PHE A 190 2.74 5.78 19.42
N TYR A 191 3.26 6.98 19.68
CA TYR A 191 2.44 8.18 19.88
C TYR A 191 1.43 8.38 18.73
N GLY A 192 1.88 8.28 17.48
CA GLY A 192 1.01 8.42 16.32
C GLY A 192 -0.10 7.37 16.27
N ASN A 193 0.24 6.11 16.59
CA ASN A 193 -0.72 5.02 16.63
C ASN A 193 -1.68 5.14 17.83
N ASP A 194 -1.21 5.54 19.00
CA ASP A 194 -2.00 5.70 20.22
C ASP A 194 -3.06 6.80 20.02
N VAL A 195 -2.68 7.97 19.49
CA VAL A 195 -3.62 9.05 19.15
C VAL A 195 -4.67 8.54 18.16
N LEU A 196 -4.24 7.83 17.13
CA LEU A 196 -5.11 7.35 16.06
C LEU A 196 -6.08 6.27 16.54
N CYS A 197 -5.62 5.31 17.35
CA CYS A 197 -6.47 4.28 17.93
C CYS A 197 -7.51 4.88 18.89
N ARG A 198 -7.13 5.88 19.68
CA ARG A 198 -8.05 6.57 20.59
C ARG A 198 -9.10 7.36 19.83
N VAL A 199 -8.70 8.05 18.76
CA VAL A 199 -9.63 8.84 17.96
C VAL A 199 -10.53 7.95 17.08
N ALA A 200 -9.98 6.91 16.48
CA ALA A 200 -10.71 6.05 15.55
C ALA A 200 -11.57 5.00 16.27
N PHE A 201 -11.07 4.43 17.38
CA PHE A 201 -11.66 3.26 18.05
C PHE A 201 -12.02 3.50 19.52
N GLY A 202 -11.81 4.72 20.04
CA GLY A 202 -12.06 5.02 21.44
C GLY A 202 -11.22 4.18 22.42
N ARG A 203 -10.04 3.69 22.00
CA ARG A 203 -9.18 2.82 22.82
C ARG A 203 -7.69 3.11 22.68
N CYS A 204 -6.97 2.98 23.79
CA CYS A 204 -5.51 3.02 23.82
C CYS A 204 -4.94 1.62 24.03
N PHE A 205 -4.19 1.10 23.06
CA PHE A 205 -3.63 -0.27 23.16
C PHE A 205 -2.28 -0.33 23.89
N SER A 206 -1.64 0.81 24.21
CA SER A 206 -0.29 0.86 24.80
C SER A 206 -0.23 0.78 26.32
N GLU A 207 -1.31 1.07 27.05
CA GLU A 207 -1.29 1.05 28.52
C GLU A 207 -1.59 -0.33 29.12
N GLU A 208 -2.36 -1.16 28.42
CA GLU A 208 -2.84 -2.44 28.95
C GLU A 208 -2.04 -3.66 28.46
N GLY A 209 -0.92 -3.44 27.77
CA GLY A 209 -0.15 -4.53 27.12
C GLY A 209 -0.91 -5.20 25.97
N GLU A 210 -2.03 -4.61 25.52
CA GLU A 210 -2.88 -5.18 24.46
C GLU A 210 -2.21 -5.20 23.09
N TYR A 211 -1.26 -4.30 22.83
CA TYR A 211 -0.39 -4.40 21.65
C TYR A 211 0.27 -5.78 21.54
N ASP A 212 0.65 -6.39 22.66
CA ASP A 212 1.27 -7.72 22.71
C ASP A 212 0.22 -8.84 22.82
N ARG A 213 -0.91 -8.62 23.52
CA ARG A 213 -2.00 -9.60 23.66
C ARG A 213 -2.53 -10.08 22.31
N HIS A 214 -2.76 -9.17 21.36
CA HIS A 214 -3.21 -9.50 20.00
C HIS A 214 -2.06 -9.51 18.97
N GLY A 215 -0.85 -9.17 19.42
CA GLY A 215 0.29 -8.93 18.55
C GLY A 215 0.01 -7.85 17.50
N PHE A 216 -0.79 -6.85 17.86
CA PHE A 216 -1.30 -5.78 16.98
C PHE A 216 -0.17 -5.01 16.30
N GLN A 217 0.91 -4.71 17.02
CA GLN A 217 2.10 -4.09 16.40
C GLN A 217 2.70 -4.99 15.32
N LYS A 218 2.86 -6.29 15.59
CA LYS A 218 3.38 -7.25 14.61
C LYS A 218 2.44 -7.42 13.43
N MET A 219 1.12 -7.34 13.64
CA MET A 219 0.13 -7.32 12.55
C MET A 219 0.33 -6.12 11.64
N PHE A 220 0.48 -4.92 12.20
CA PHE A 220 0.73 -3.70 11.43
C PHE A 220 2.05 -3.74 10.68
N GLU A 221 3.12 -4.23 11.32
CA GLU A 221 4.43 -4.35 10.68
C GLU A 221 4.38 -5.34 9.51
N GLU A 222 3.77 -6.51 9.69
CA GLU A 222 3.59 -7.51 8.62
C GLU A 222 2.72 -6.93 7.49
N TYR A 223 1.62 -6.26 7.84
CA TYR A 223 0.75 -5.59 6.88
C TYR A 223 1.50 -4.55 6.04
N GLN A 224 2.36 -3.73 6.66
CA GLN A 224 3.16 -2.73 5.95
C GLN A 224 4.16 -3.37 4.98
N VAL A 225 4.80 -4.46 5.40
CA VAL A 225 5.71 -5.23 4.54
C VAL A 225 4.95 -5.84 3.36
N LEU A 226 3.77 -6.39 3.62
CA LEU A 226 2.96 -7.02 2.60
C LEU A 226 2.40 -6.00 1.61
N LEU A 227 1.93 -4.84 2.06
CA LEU A 227 1.37 -3.80 1.19
C LEU A 227 2.44 -3.03 0.40
N GLY A 228 3.59 -2.72 1.03
CA GLY A 228 4.65 -1.90 0.44
C GLY A 228 5.67 -2.65 -0.41
N GLY A 229 5.66 -3.99 -0.39
CA GLY A 229 6.61 -4.82 -1.13
C GLY A 229 6.27 -4.98 -2.62
N PHE A 230 7.29 -5.24 -3.45
CA PHE A 230 7.09 -5.61 -4.85
C PHE A 230 6.23 -6.87 -4.98
N LYS A 231 5.16 -6.82 -5.78
CA LYS A 231 4.32 -7.98 -6.09
C LYS A 231 4.32 -8.25 -7.59
N MET A 232 4.56 -9.51 -7.95
CA MET A 232 4.57 -9.92 -9.35
C MET A 232 3.26 -9.59 -10.07
N GLY A 233 2.12 -9.93 -9.45
CA GLY A 233 0.78 -9.62 -9.97
C GLY A 233 0.47 -8.13 -10.17
N ASP A 234 1.17 -7.21 -9.50
CA ASP A 234 0.95 -5.76 -9.71
C ASP A 234 1.52 -5.27 -11.04
N PHE A 235 2.55 -5.96 -11.56
CA PHE A 235 3.21 -5.62 -12.82
C PHE A 235 2.94 -6.63 -13.92
N PHE A 236 2.61 -7.87 -13.56
CA PHE A 236 2.31 -8.97 -14.47
C PHE A 236 1.05 -9.71 -13.99
N PRO A 237 -0.15 -9.15 -14.20
CA PRO A 237 -1.40 -9.81 -13.84
C PRO A 237 -1.54 -11.23 -14.40
N SER A 238 -0.98 -11.51 -15.59
CA SER A 238 -0.96 -12.87 -16.16
C SER A 238 -0.22 -13.90 -15.29
N MET A 239 0.68 -13.46 -14.42
CA MET A 239 1.50 -14.28 -13.54
C MET A 239 1.10 -14.15 -12.05
N GLU A 240 -0.13 -13.73 -11.76
CA GLU A 240 -0.64 -13.61 -10.39
C GLU A 240 -0.55 -14.93 -9.62
N TRP A 241 -0.68 -16.07 -10.30
CA TRP A 241 -0.59 -17.42 -9.71
C TRP A 241 0.73 -17.72 -8.98
N ILE A 242 1.82 -17.01 -9.33
CA ILE A 242 3.13 -17.16 -8.66
C ILE A 242 3.02 -16.83 -7.16
N HIS A 243 2.10 -15.94 -6.77
CA HIS A 243 1.89 -15.60 -5.36
C HIS A 243 1.35 -16.77 -4.52
N THR A 244 0.65 -17.70 -5.15
CA THR A 244 0.19 -18.94 -4.50
C THR A 244 1.38 -19.87 -4.23
N VAL A 245 2.26 -20.04 -5.23
CA VAL A 245 3.41 -20.95 -5.13
C VAL A 245 4.49 -20.41 -4.19
N THR A 246 4.70 -19.09 -4.17
CA THR A 246 5.66 -18.42 -3.28
C THR A 246 5.18 -18.29 -1.83
N GLY A 247 3.93 -18.67 -1.53
CA GLY A 247 3.34 -18.54 -0.19
C GLY A 247 2.91 -17.12 0.19
N ASN A 248 3.14 -16.12 -0.67
CA ASN A 248 2.73 -14.73 -0.44
C ASN A 248 1.22 -14.58 -0.27
N LYS A 249 0.43 -15.33 -1.05
CA LYS A 249 -1.04 -15.35 -0.92
C LYS A 249 -1.46 -15.85 0.46
N SER A 250 -0.86 -16.94 0.94
CA SER A 250 -1.14 -17.49 2.28
C SER A 250 -0.73 -16.51 3.40
N ARG A 251 0.42 -15.82 3.28
CA ARG A 251 0.81 -14.74 4.23
C ARG A 251 -0.21 -13.61 4.27
N LEU A 252 -0.74 -13.19 3.10
CA LEU A 252 -1.79 -12.17 3.02
C LEU A 252 -3.09 -12.63 3.69
N GLU A 253 -3.56 -13.84 3.37
CA GLU A 253 -4.79 -14.42 3.95
C GLU A 253 -4.67 -14.63 5.46
N ASN A 254 -3.50 -15.04 5.95
CA ASN A 254 -3.25 -15.15 7.39
C ASN A 254 -3.25 -13.78 8.07
N THR A 255 -2.63 -12.77 7.47
CA THR A 255 -2.61 -11.40 8.00
C THR A 255 -4.01 -10.79 8.01
N PHE A 256 -4.76 -10.96 6.91
CA PHE A 256 -6.15 -10.56 6.81
C PHE A 256 -6.99 -11.17 7.93
N ARG A 257 -6.94 -12.50 8.13
CA ARG A 257 -7.71 -13.18 9.18
C ARG A 257 -7.44 -12.63 10.58
N ARG A 258 -6.18 -12.34 10.89
CA ARG A 258 -5.83 -11.79 12.21
C ARG A 258 -6.40 -10.38 12.42
N PHE A 259 -6.39 -9.54 11.40
CA PHE A 259 -7.06 -8.23 11.44
C PHE A 259 -8.57 -8.37 11.52
N ASP A 260 -9.14 -9.30 10.77
CA ASP A 260 -10.58 -9.54 10.74
C ASP A 260 -11.12 -9.94 12.12
N CYS A 261 -10.48 -10.92 12.78
CA CYS A 261 -10.82 -11.30 14.16
C CYS A 261 -10.65 -10.13 15.14
N PHE A 262 -9.57 -9.36 15.01
CA PHE A 262 -9.35 -8.19 15.86
C PHE A 262 -10.46 -7.15 15.69
N PHE A 263 -10.88 -6.88 14.45
CA PHE A 263 -11.95 -5.93 14.19
C PHE A 263 -13.32 -6.46 14.62
N ASP A 264 -13.57 -7.77 14.54
CA ASP A 264 -14.77 -8.38 15.11
C ASP A 264 -14.87 -8.14 16.61
N GLU A 265 -13.81 -8.44 17.37
CA GLU A 265 -13.77 -8.16 18.82
C GLU A 265 -13.99 -6.68 19.12
N LEU A 266 -13.34 -5.81 18.33
CA LEU A 266 -13.48 -4.37 18.48
C LEU A 266 -14.91 -3.91 18.20
N ILE A 267 -15.57 -4.41 17.16
CA ILE A 267 -16.95 -4.07 16.81
C ILE A 267 -17.93 -4.62 17.85
N GLU A 268 -17.76 -5.86 18.30
CA GLU A 268 -18.57 -6.46 19.37
C GLU A 268 -18.52 -5.62 20.64
N ASP A 269 -17.34 -5.12 20.99
CA ASP A 269 -17.16 -4.23 22.12
C ASP A 269 -17.89 -2.88 21.95
N HIS A 270 -17.92 -2.31 20.74
CA HIS A 270 -18.66 -1.08 20.45
C HIS A 270 -20.19 -1.31 20.45
N LEU A 271 -20.64 -2.50 20.08
CA LEU A 271 -22.04 -2.90 20.12
C LEU A 271 -22.53 -3.24 21.52
N ASN A 272 -21.62 -3.49 22.48
CA ASN A 272 -21.97 -3.86 23.84
C ASN A 272 -22.68 -2.70 24.58
N PRO A 273 -23.95 -2.85 25.02
CA PRO A 273 -24.68 -1.79 25.70
C PRO A 273 -24.10 -1.41 27.06
N LYS A 274 -23.23 -2.26 27.64
CA LYS A 274 -22.53 -1.99 28.90
C LYS A 274 -21.21 -1.24 28.71
N ARG A 275 -20.78 -0.97 27.46
CA ARG A 275 -19.58 -0.17 27.20
C ARG A 275 -19.77 1.20 27.85
N LYS A 276 -18.80 1.60 28.68
CA LYS A 276 -18.71 2.99 29.14
C LYS A 276 -18.48 3.85 27.90
N LYS A 277 -19.52 4.50 27.41
CA LYS A 277 -19.37 5.47 26.33
C LYS A 277 -18.52 6.61 26.89
N GLU A 278 -17.33 6.80 26.33
CA GLU A 278 -16.63 8.06 26.54
C GLU A 278 -17.53 9.20 26.05
N GLU A 279 -17.36 10.41 26.60
CA GLU A 279 -18.18 11.57 26.21
C GLU A 279 -18.05 11.90 24.70
N ASN A 280 -17.01 11.39 24.04
CA ASN A 280 -16.75 11.61 22.63
C ASN A 280 -17.03 10.35 21.80
N ILE A 281 -17.99 10.46 20.89
CA ILE A 281 -18.30 9.45 19.86
C ILE A 281 -17.08 9.26 18.95
N ASP A 282 -16.61 8.03 18.78
CA ASP A 282 -15.49 7.68 17.89
C ASP A 282 -15.95 7.33 16.46
N LEU A 283 -15.01 7.05 15.54
CA LEU A 283 -15.36 6.76 14.14
C LEU A 283 -16.15 5.45 13.99
N VAL A 284 -15.85 4.43 14.78
CA VAL A 284 -16.51 3.12 14.71
C VAL A 284 -17.98 3.29 15.10
N ASP A 285 -18.26 4.03 16.18
CA ASP A 285 -19.62 4.36 16.60
C ASP A 285 -20.40 5.04 15.46
N VAL A 286 -19.79 6.00 14.77
CA VAL A 286 -20.45 6.71 13.65
C VAL A 286 -20.69 5.79 12.46
N LEU A 287 -19.74 4.93 12.12
CA LEU A 287 -19.89 3.98 11.01
C LEU A 287 -20.97 2.94 11.30
N LEU A 288 -21.05 2.44 12.54
CA LEU A 288 -22.10 1.52 12.99
C LEU A 288 -23.48 2.19 13.01
N ASP A 289 -23.57 3.44 13.46
CA ASP A 289 -24.81 4.21 13.41
C ASP A 289 -25.26 4.47 11.97
N THR A 290 -24.32 4.84 11.09
CA THR A 290 -24.57 5.04 9.66
C THR A 290 -25.03 3.76 8.97
N GLN A 291 -24.51 2.59 9.36
CA GLN A 291 -25.00 1.31 8.87
C GLN A 291 -26.45 1.04 9.30
N LYS A 292 -26.80 1.33 10.55
CA LYS A 292 -28.14 1.06 11.11
C LYS A 292 -29.20 2.03 10.59
N ASN A 293 -28.85 3.31 10.48
CA ASN A 293 -29.78 4.41 10.21
C ASN A 293 -29.60 5.04 8.81
N GLY A 294 -28.65 4.54 8.02
CA GLY A 294 -28.30 5.10 6.72
C GLY A 294 -29.40 4.97 5.68
N ALA A 295 -29.33 5.83 4.66
CA ALA A 295 -30.24 5.78 3.52
C ALA A 295 -30.14 4.43 2.79
N LEU A 296 -31.29 3.85 2.43
CA LEU A 296 -31.43 2.55 1.75
C LEU A 296 -30.63 2.45 0.45
N ASP A 297 -30.29 3.58 -0.17
CA ASP A 297 -29.61 3.65 -1.47
C ASP A 297 -28.14 3.24 -1.41
N MET A 298 -27.50 3.23 -0.23
CA MET A 298 -26.08 2.86 -0.08
C MET A 298 -25.73 2.32 1.32
N PRO A 299 -26.27 1.16 1.71
CA PRO A 299 -26.02 0.58 3.03
C PRO A 299 -24.56 0.15 3.17
N LEU A 300 -23.94 0.49 4.29
CA LEU A 300 -22.59 0.04 4.63
C LEU A 300 -22.62 -1.40 5.13
N THR A 301 -21.83 -2.28 4.52
CA THR A 301 -21.64 -3.64 5.05
C THR A 301 -20.62 -3.63 6.19
N MET A 302 -20.58 -4.71 6.98
CA MET A 302 -19.58 -4.79 8.04
C MET A 302 -18.15 -4.83 7.49
N ASP A 303 -17.94 -5.49 6.36
CA ASP A 303 -16.68 -5.48 5.63
C ASP A 303 -16.24 -4.07 5.24
N ASN A 304 -17.19 -3.20 4.84
CA ASN A 304 -16.88 -1.80 4.54
C ASN A 304 -16.40 -1.05 5.78
N ILE A 305 -17.06 -1.26 6.91
CA ILE A 305 -16.69 -0.65 8.20
C ILE A 305 -15.27 -1.09 8.59
N LYS A 306 -14.99 -2.40 8.57
CA LYS A 306 -13.66 -2.96 8.86
C LYS A 306 -12.59 -2.45 7.90
N ALA A 307 -12.90 -2.31 6.60
CA ALA A 307 -11.97 -1.77 5.62
C ALA A 307 -11.57 -0.32 5.91
N VAL A 308 -12.53 0.53 6.31
CA VAL A 308 -12.29 1.93 6.66
C VAL A 308 -11.47 2.04 7.96
N ILE A 309 -11.85 1.29 8.99
CA ILE A 309 -11.14 1.20 10.28
C ILE A 309 -9.66 0.81 10.08
N LEU A 310 -9.40 -0.18 9.21
CA LEU A 310 -8.04 -0.61 8.90
C LEU A 310 -7.18 0.48 8.27
N VAL A 311 -7.73 1.24 7.31
CA VAL A 311 -7.01 2.37 6.71
C VAL A 311 -6.62 3.39 7.76
N GLU A 312 -7.56 3.76 8.62
CA GLU A 312 -7.29 4.78 9.62
C GLU A 312 -6.16 4.31 10.54
N ALA A 313 -6.19 3.07 11.03
CA ALA A 313 -5.07 2.55 11.84
C ALA A 313 -3.74 2.38 11.08
N ALA A 314 -3.77 2.17 9.77
CA ALA A 314 -2.56 1.99 8.94
C ALA A 314 -1.86 3.31 8.55
N SER A 315 -2.50 4.46 8.77
CA SER A 315 -2.16 5.73 8.11
C SER A 315 -0.83 6.38 8.55
N ARG A 316 -0.18 5.91 9.63
CA ARG A 316 1.09 6.52 10.12
C ARG A 316 2.21 5.53 10.42
N LYS A 317 2.76 4.93 9.37
CA LYS A 317 4.21 4.70 9.27
C LYS A 317 4.66 4.95 7.83
N GLY A 318 4.67 6.22 7.45
CA GLY A 318 5.27 6.65 6.20
C GLY A 318 6.76 6.29 6.19
N MET A 319 7.14 5.39 5.28
CA MET A 319 8.39 5.44 4.52
C MET A 319 9.72 5.53 5.29
N GLY A 320 9.77 5.05 6.53
CA GLY A 320 11.02 4.71 7.21
C GLY A 320 11.54 3.37 6.70
N SER A 321 11.91 3.29 5.41
CA SER A 321 12.65 2.15 4.88
C SER A 321 13.87 1.92 5.79
N LYS A 322 13.86 0.83 6.54
CA LYS A 322 15.09 0.22 7.05
C LYS A 322 15.84 -0.39 5.85
N ALA A 323 16.23 0.44 4.88
CA ALA A 323 17.42 0.17 4.10
C ALA A 323 18.56 0.64 5.00
N SER A 324 19.26 -0.33 5.61
CA SER A 324 20.49 -0.11 6.33
C SER A 324 21.40 0.79 5.52
N ILE A 325 21.45 2.08 5.86
CA ILE A 325 22.52 2.98 5.44
C ILE A 325 23.76 2.52 6.19
N ARG A 326 24.58 1.70 5.54
CA ARG A 326 26.02 1.73 5.79
C ARG A 326 26.62 2.55 4.66
N LEU A 327 27.24 3.67 5.04
CA LEU A 327 28.18 4.39 4.19
C LEU A 327 29.34 3.47 3.80
#